data_AF-A0A9E2JE81-F1
#
_entry.id   AF-A0A9E2JE81-F1
#
_cell.length_a   1.000
_cell.length_b   1.000
_cell.length_c   1.000
_cell.angle_alpha   90.00
_cell.angle_beta   90.00
_cell.angle_gamma   90.00
#
_symmetry.space_group_name_H-M   'P 1'
#
loop_
_entity.id
_entity.type
_entity.pdbx_description
1 polymer ?
#
loop_
_entity_poly.entity_id
_entity_poly.type
_entity_poly.pdbx_seq_one_letter_code
_entity_poly.pdbx_strand_id
1 'polypeptide(L)'
;MAKSGDRQGRSMTAEEALDLINPKGSRVFVGSGCGEPQYLVEKLLERAQTLYDVEIVQALSTRAPGFTTEKLGQHFKVKTFFMAARGAREALMEGRADYIPVFMSQVPRLFSENRLELDCALVQVSPPDDHGYMSLGVAVDVAKEAVGAAALVIAQVNPRMPVTLGDSFIHVSEADALVEQDEPLLEAPDPVLDETDLLVGGNVARLVEDGSTIHAGLGRLPKAALAAMKNKTDLGVHTDMLTDAYLDLIRAGVITNRRKEYHRNRIVASYCLGTRELFRFVHMNPFVEFYPIAYTNDPERIGRHHRMVSIHEAMEVDLSGQICAAGIGHKVYSGVGSLVDFLRGASRSDRGRFIVALRSTSEDGRESRIVATPSPGSDLIGSRASVQYVVTEFGSVNLQAKSLHERSVGLIEIAHPRFREALYNQARDLGLLSRGDPISLFRPVVYPHHLERTIEQGGEPFMVRPAKATDIRAIQEFFYGLNDQDVRFRFLRTMKAFPREAIAAMAAPDYHNRMTLLVLKGEVGFERVVAVGRYMAIDQGDMVEVDVAVADDHRRVGLGRRLMKLVYEAAESRGFKGVMAFVSHDNPKTLQMIKNFGYKARARLDHGVFEIEMMFDEKTDEPYFEIIYPEPA
;
A
#
# COMPACT_ATOMS: atom_id res chain seq x y z
N MET A 1 12.52 16.16 -34.30
CA MET A 1 13.68 16.20 -35.23
C MET A 1 14.39 17.53 -35.04
N ALA A 2 15.43 17.56 -34.21
CA ALA A 2 16.34 18.69 -34.06
C ALA A 2 17.76 18.16 -33.84
N LYS A 3 18.67 18.58 -34.72
CA LYS A 3 20.15 18.59 -34.63
C LYS A 3 20.86 17.39 -33.99
N SER A 4 20.78 16.21 -34.61
CA SER A 4 21.88 15.24 -34.52
C SER A 4 23.03 15.75 -35.41
N GLY A 5 23.82 16.71 -34.90
CA GLY A 5 25.18 16.88 -35.40
C GLY A 5 25.91 15.54 -35.23
N ASP A 6 26.86 15.24 -36.12
CA ASP A 6 27.62 13.99 -36.15
C ASP A 6 28.44 13.85 -34.84
N ARG A 7 27.83 13.38 -33.75
CA ARG A 7 28.52 13.13 -32.48
C ARG A 7 29.40 11.90 -32.68
N GLN A 8 30.67 12.00 -32.29
CA GLN A 8 31.67 10.95 -32.56
C GLN A 8 32.27 10.34 -31.28
N GLY A 9 31.62 10.52 -30.10
CA GLY A 9 32.04 9.87 -28.85
C GLY A 9 33.52 10.06 -28.54
N ARG A 10 33.99 11.31 -28.47
CA ARG A 10 35.44 11.59 -28.33
C ARG A 10 35.89 11.32 -26.90
N SER A 11 36.86 10.41 -26.73
CA SER A 11 37.55 10.23 -25.46
C SER A 11 38.35 11.49 -25.11
N MET A 12 38.16 12.02 -23.91
CA MET A 12 38.83 13.23 -23.42
C MET A 12 38.88 13.26 -21.89
N THR A 13 39.66 14.19 -21.33
CA THR A 13 39.70 14.40 -19.87
C THR A 13 38.39 15.04 -19.36
N ALA A 14 38.12 14.93 -18.06
CA ALA A 14 36.94 15.58 -17.47
C ALA A 14 36.98 17.09 -17.65
N GLU A 15 38.15 17.70 -17.51
CA GLU A 15 38.36 19.13 -17.69
C GLU A 15 38.04 19.57 -19.14
N GLU A 16 38.58 18.86 -20.14
CA GLU A 16 38.30 19.12 -21.57
C GLU A 16 36.81 18.94 -21.90
N ALA A 17 36.18 17.90 -21.37
CA ALA A 17 34.76 17.66 -21.58
C ALA A 17 33.90 18.77 -20.98
N LEU A 18 34.18 19.18 -19.75
CA LEU A 18 33.42 20.22 -19.06
C LEU A 18 33.70 21.62 -19.62
N ASP A 19 34.81 21.85 -20.31
CA ASP A 19 35.08 23.10 -21.07
C ASP A 19 34.14 23.29 -22.26
N LEU A 20 33.49 22.21 -22.75
CA LEU A 20 32.45 22.30 -23.78
C LEU A 20 31.15 22.92 -23.26
N ILE A 21 30.92 22.91 -21.94
CA ILE A 21 29.73 23.51 -21.34
C ILE A 21 29.88 25.03 -21.41
N ASN A 22 28.87 25.71 -21.98
CA ASN A 22 28.84 27.17 -21.94
C ASN A 22 28.81 27.63 -20.47
N PRO A 23 29.78 28.43 -20.01
CA PRO A 23 29.89 28.81 -18.61
C PRO A 23 28.75 29.73 -18.13
N LYS A 24 27.91 30.26 -19.02
CA LYS A 24 26.87 31.25 -18.69
C LYS A 24 25.49 30.68 -18.98
N GLY A 25 24.67 30.52 -17.95
CA GLY A 25 23.24 30.24 -18.06
C GLY A 25 22.87 28.85 -18.54
N SER A 26 23.83 27.92 -18.65
CA SER A 26 23.55 26.56 -19.15
C SER A 26 22.64 25.78 -18.21
N ARG A 27 21.70 25.05 -18.80
CA ARG A 27 20.90 24.04 -18.10
C ARG A 27 21.54 22.66 -18.27
N VAL A 28 22.07 22.14 -17.18
CA VAL A 28 22.81 20.88 -17.11
C VAL A 28 21.96 19.84 -16.40
N PHE A 29 21.51 18.81 -17.11
CA PHE A 29 20.94 17.62 -16.51
C PHE A 29 22.03 16.75 -15.88
N VAL A 30 21.79 16.23 -14.69
CA VAL A 30 22.67 15.27 -14.02
C VAL A 30 21.93 13.96 -13.81
N GLY A 31 22.57 12.85 -14.21
CA GLY A 31 22.05 11.50 -14.06
C GLY A 31 21.52 11.19 -12.66
N SER A 32 20.45 10.39 -12.61
CA SER A 32 19.63 10.23 -11.43
C SER A 32 20.21 9.23 -10.41
N GLY A 33 20.00 9.52 -9.13
CA GLY A 33 20.12 8.54 -8.04
C GLY A 33 21.47 7.83 -7.95
N CYS A 34 21.46 6.50 -8.01
CA CYS A 34 22.68 5.68 -7.97
C CYS A 34 23.54 5.80 -9.24
N GLY A 35 22.97 6.34 -10.33
CA GLY A 35 23.64 6.55 -11.61
C GLY A 35 24.28 7.93 -11.77
N GLU A 36 24.29 8.78 -10.74
CA GLU A 36 24.95 10.08 -10.78
C GLU A 36 26.43 9.95 -11.21
N PRO A 37 26.91 10.66 -12.25
CA PRO A 37 28.32 10.65 -12.64
C PRO A 37 29.16 11.46 -11.64
N GLN A 38 29.55 10.80 -10.54
CA GLN A 38 30.13 11.47 -9.36
C GLN A 38 31.38 12.26 -9.70
N TYR A 39 32.30 11.67 -10.47
CA TYR A 39 33.52 12.32 -10.89
C TYR A 39 33.28 13.57 -11.75
N LEU A 40 32.36 13.51 -12.73
CA LEU A 40 31.99 14.70 -13.51
C LEU A 40 31.35 15.78 -12.65
N VAL A 41 30.49 15.40 -11.70
CA VAL A 41 29.84 16.34 -10.77
C VAL A 41 30.89 17.03 -9.89
N GLU A 42 31.85 16.28 -9.35
CA GLU A 42 32.93 16.83 -8.51
C GLU A 42 33.81 17.78 -9.30
N LYS A 43 34.18 17.41 -10.53
CA LYS A 43 34.95 18.26 -11.45
C LYS A 43 34.20 19.53 -11.85
N LEU A 44 32.89 19.45 -12.03
CA LEU A 44 32.06 20.64 -12.30
C LEU A 44 32.05 21.59 -11.11
N LEU A 45 31.97 21.07 -9.88
CA LEU A 45 32.01 21.86 -8.65
C LEU A 45 33.39 22.53 -8.43
N GLU A 46 34.50 21.85 -8.76
CA GLU A 46 35.84 22.44 -8.73
C GLU A 46 35.95 23.68 -9.64
N ARG A 47 35.20 23.68 -10.75
CA ARG A 47 35.15 24.79 -11.73
C ARG A 47 34.12 25.87 -11.41
N ALA A 48 33.41 25.79 -10.29
CA ALA A 48 32.29 26.69 -9.97
C ALA A 48 32.59 28.18 -10.15
N GLN A 49 33.80 28.64 -9.81
CA GLN A 49 34.20 30.06 -9.94
C GLN A 49 34.18 30.59 -11.37
N THR A 50 34.21 29.70 -12.36
CA THR A 50 34.18 30.03 -13.80
C THR A 50 32.78 29.89 -14.40
N LEU A 51 31.80 29.44 -13.62
CA LEU A 51 30.43 29.19 -14.03
C LEU A 51 29.50 30.26 -13.44
N TYR A 52 28.53 30.69 -14.23
CA TYR A 52 27.62 31.79 -13.91
C TYR A 52 26.19 31.37 -14.24
N ASP A 53 25.31 31.38 -13.23
CA ASP A 53 23.89 31.07 -13.36
C ASP A 53 23.59 29.71 -14.02
N VAL A 54 24.40 28.68 -13.73
CA VAL A 54 24.19 27.32 -14.27
C VAL A 54 23.02 26.66 -13.56
N GLU A 55 22.01 26.24 -14.32
CA GLU A 55 20.86 25.51 -13.78
C GLU A 55 21.15 24.01 -13.77
N ILE A 56 21.12 23.39 -12.59
CA ILE A 56 21.28 21.94 -12.43
C ILE A 56 19.90 21.29 -12.38
N VAL A 57 19.57 20.45 -13.37
CA VAL A 57 18.30 19.72 -13.44
C VAL A 57 18.49 18.30 -12.94
N GLN A 58 17.67 17.88 -11.98
CA GLN A 58 17.72 16.54 -11.39
C GLN A 58 16.32 15.91 -11.31
N ALA A 59 16.25 14.61 -11.59
CA ALA A 59 15.04 13.84 -11.32
C ALA A 59 15.05 13.25 -9.91
N LEU A 60 16.16 12.64 -9.50
CA LEU A 60 16.33 12.04 -8.17
C LEU A 60 17.79 12.24 -7.73
N SER A 61 17.99 12.63 -6.47
CA SER A 61 19.32 12.74 -5.86
C SER A 61 19.45 11.84 -4.62
N THR A 62 20.59 11.18 -4.47
CA THR A 62 20.93 10.31 -3.32
C THR A 62 21.90 10.97 -2.34
N ARG A 63 22.67 11.97 -2.81
CA ARG A 63 23.57 12.80 -2.00
C ARG A 63 23.38 14.28 -2.29
N ALA A 64 23.99 15.13 -1.46
CA ALA A 64 24.07 16.58 -1.68
C ALA A 64 25.51 16.94 -2.07
N PRO A 65 25.87 16.93 -3.36
CA PRO A 65 27.26 17.06 -3.80
C PRO A 65 27.84 18.46 -3.57
N GLY A 66 27.00 19.49 -3.42
CA GLY A 66 27.43 20.84 -3.08
C GLY A 66 26.73 21.97 -3.83
N PHE A 67 25.96 21.66 -4.90
CA PHE A 67 25.28 22.66 -5.73
C PHE A 67 24.41 23.64 -4.95
N THR A 68 23.81 23.20 -3.85
CA THR A 68 22.93 24.02 -3.03
C THR A 68 23.66 24.72 -1.88
N THR A 69 24.97 24.53 -1.67
CA THR A 69 25.68 25.18 -0.56
C THR A 69 25.68 26.70 -0.69
N GLU A 70 25.65 27.45 0.43
CA GLU A 70 25.67 28.92 0.41
C GLU A 70 26.85 29.48 -0.40
N LYS A 71 28.03 28.83 -0.30
CA LYS A 71 29.24 29.22 -1.02
C LYS A 71 29.09 29.11 -2.54
N LEU A 72 28.31 28.15 -3.02
CA LEU A 72 28.16 27.84 -4.45
C LEU A 72 26.82 28.30 -5.04
N GLY A 73 25.88 28.77 -4.22
CA GLY A 73 24.54 29.18 -4.65
C GLY A 73 24.50 30.39 -5.59
N GLN A 74 25.59 31.15 -5.71
CA GLN A 74 25.74 32.21 -6.72
C GLN A 74 26.14 31.68 -8.11
N HIS A 75 26.60 30.43 -8.20
CA HIS A 75 27.06 29.80 -9.44
C HIS A 75 26.06 28.80 -9.98
N PHE A 76 25.33 28.12 -9.09
CA PHE A 76 24.38 27.08 -9.45
C PHE A 76 23.00 27.35 -8.89
N LYS A 77 21.98 27.02 -9.69
CA LYS A 77 20.58 26.95 -9.26
C LYS A 77 20.04 25.56 -9.51
N VAL A 78 19.62 24.85 -8.46
CA VAL A 78 19.07 23.49 -8.62
C VAL A 78 17.58 23.55 -8.93
N LYS A 79 17.16 22.82 -9.96
CA LYS A 79 15.77 22.51 -10.30
C LYS A 79 15.56 21.01 -10.21
N THR A 80 14.65 20.57 -9.35
CA THR A 80 14.40 19.14 -9.15
C THR A 80 12.94 18.76 -9.36
N PHE A 81 12.71 17.57 -9.90
CA PHE A 81 11.38 16.94 -10.00
C PHE A 81 11.03 16.09 -8.77
N PHE A 82 12.02 15.70 -7.97
CA PHE A 82 11.81 14.90 -6.76
C PHE A 82 12.95 15.09 -5.75
N MET A 83 12.62 15.25 -4.47
CA MET A 83 13.60 15.38 -3.39
C MET A 83 13.74 14.07 -2.61
N ALA A 84 14.93 13.50 -2.62
CA ALA A 84 15.27 12.34 -1.80
C ALA A 84 16.56 12.53 -0.98
N ALA A 85 17.51 13.33 -1.47
CA ALA A 85 18.77 13.58 -0.77
C ALA A 85 18.59 14.38 0.54
N ARG A 86 19.46 14.07 1.50
CA ARG A 86 19.63 14.85 2.74
C ARG A 86 20.02 16.30 2.40
N GLY A 87 19.42 17.29 3.04
CA GLY A 87 19.73 18.70 2.79
C GLY A 87 18.92 19.35 1.65
N ALA A 88 18.24 18.55 0.81
CA ALA A 88 17.46 19.07 -0.32
C ALA A 88 16.23 19.87 0.15
N ARG A 89 15.62 19.47 1.27
CA ARG A 89 14.44 20.14 1.85
C ARG A 89 14.82 21.52 2.40
N GLU A 90 15.91 21.58 3.15
CA GLU A 90 16.47 22.81 3.70
C GLU A 90 16.83 23.77 2.56
N ALA A 91 17.45 23.25 1.49
CA ALA A 91 17.74 24.04 0.30
C ALA A 91 16.50 24.64 -0.37
N LEU A 92 15.42 23.86 -0.50
CA LEU A 92 14.16 24.38 -1.05
C LEU A 92 13.53 25.43 -0.13
N MET A 93 13.46 25.17 1.18
CA MET A 93 12.85 26.09 2.14
C MET A 93 13.59 27.42 2.24
N GLU A 94 14.90 27.42 2.02
CA GLU A 94 15.74 28.63 2.00
C GLU A 94 15.81 29.28 0.61
N GLY A 95 15.12 28.74 -0.41
CA GLY A 95 15.10 29.26 -1.78
C GLY A 95 16.37 28.97 -2.60
N ARG A 96 17.28 28.13 -2.09
CA ARG A 96 18.52 27.71 -2.78
C ARG A 96 18.27 26.65 -3.85
N ALA A 97 17.14 25.94 -3.79
CA ALA A 97 16.68 25.00 -4.81
C ALA A 97 15.22 25.31 -5.20
N ASP A 98 14.83 24.91 -6.41
CA ASP A 98 13.46 25.00 -6.91
C ASP A 98 12.90 23.59 -7.18
N TYR A 99 11.61 23.41 -6.88
CA TYR A 99 10.88 22.19 -7.13
C TYR A 99 9.89 22.38 -8.29
N ILE A 100 9.96 21.51 -9.30
CA ILE A 100 9.04 21.49 -10.45
C ILE A 100 8.01 20.38 -10.24
N PRO A 101 6.75 20.71 -9.89
CA PRO A 101 5.72 19.70 -9.70
C PRO A 101 5.27 19.13 -11.05
N VAL A 102 5.52 17.84 -11.27
CA VAL A 102 5.13 17.11 -12.49
C VAL A 102 5.04 15.62 -12.18
N PHE A 103 4.21 14.88 -12.93
CA PHE A 103 4.22 13.42 -12.85
C PHE A 103 5.48 12.87 -13.51
N MET A 104 6.09 11.85 -12.91
CA MET A 104 7.35 11.29 -13.44
C MET A 104 7.21 10.79 -14.88
N SER A 105 6.06 10.21 -15.24
CA SER A 105 5.74 9.81 -16.62
C SER A 105 5.79 10.96 -17.65
N GLN A 106 5.67 12.22 -17.21
CA GLN A 106 5.62 13.39 -18.08
C GLN A 106 6.95 14.13 -18.19
N VAL A 107 7.91 13.86 -17.31
CA VAL A 107 9.24 14.50 -17.36
C VAL A 107 9.92 14.28 -18.72
N PRO A 108 9.96 13.06 -19.30
CA PRO A 108 10.53 12.83 -20.63
C PRO A 108 9.95 13.73 -21.74
N ARG A 109 8.67 14.08 -21.63
CA ARG A 109 7.99 14.95 -22.59
C ARG A 109 8.43 16.41 -22.45
N LEU A 110 8.79 16.86 -21.25
CA LEU A 110 9.33 18.21 -21.04
C LEU A 110 10.66 18.38 -21.80
N PHE A 111 11.50 17.34 -21.80
CA PHE A 111 12.76 17.33 -22.53
C PHE A 111 12.56 17.21 -24.04
N SER A 112 11.87 16.17 -24.49
CA SER A 112 11.71 15.87 -25.92
C SER A 112 10.92 16.92 -26.72
N GLU A 113 10.00 17.66 -26.07
CA GLU A 113 9.27 18.78 -26.69
C GLU A 113 9.95 20.14 -26.43
N ASN A 114 11.16 20.16 -25.87
CA ASN A 114 11.91 21.37 -25.56
C ASN A 114 11.15 22.37 -24.66
N ARG A 115 10.26 21.89 -23.79
CA ARG A 115 9.56 22.73 -22.79
C ARG A 115 10.45 23.04 -21.60
N LEU A 116 11.41 22.16 -21.33
CA LEU A 116 12.56 22.39 -20.47
C LEU A 116 13.80 21.97 -21.25
N GLU A 117 14.35 22.92 -22.01
CA GLU A 117 15.51 22.72 -22.88
C GLU A 117 16.76 22.35 -22.07
N LEU A 118 17.53 21.37 -22.53
CA LEU A 118 18.77 20.94 -21.87
C LEU A 118 19.96 21.32 -22.74
N ASP A 119 20.86 22.16 -22.21
CA ASP A 119 22.09 22.52 -22.89
C ASP A 119 23.12 21.39 -22.80
N CYS A 120 23.16 20.70 -21.66
CA CYS A 120 24.07 19.59 -21.41
C CYS A 120 23.40 18.48 -20.61
N ALA A 121 23.72 17.22 -20.91
CA ALA A 121 23.42 16.07 -20.07
C ALA A 121 24.73 15.40 -19.61
N LEU A 122 24.92 15.34 -18.29
CA LEU A 122 25.95 14.56 -17.63
C LEU A 122 25.34 13.22 -17.21
N VAL A 123 25.79 12.13 -17.82
CA VAL A 123 25.31 10.77 -17.53
C VAL A 123 26.46 9.85 -17.23
N GLN A 124 26.16 8.72 -16.59
CA GLN A 124 27.12 7.65 -16.34
C GLN A 124 26.68 6.39 -17.08
N VAL A 125 27.62 5.70 -17.70
CA VAL A 125 27.35 4.55 -18.56
C VAL A 125 28.38 3.44 -18.37
N SER A 126 28.04 2.23 -18.81
CA SER A 126 29.00 1.13 -18.96
C SER A 126 30.00 1.43 -20.08
N PRO A 127 31.14 0.71 -20.14
CA PRO A 127 31.99 0.68 -21.33
C PRO A 127 31.18 0.28 -22.57
N PRO A 128 31.57 0.80 -23.77
CA PRO A 128 30.96 0.38 -25.01
C PRO A 128 31.29 -1.09 -25.30
N ASP A 129 30.31 -1.81 -25.86
CA ASP A 129 30.54 -3.15 -26.42
C ASP A 129 31.23 -3.09 -27.80
N ASP A 130 31.45 -4.25 -28.42
CA ASP A 130 32.07 -4.38 -29.75
C ASP A 130 31.26 -3.67 -30.86
N HIS A 131 30.01 -3.30 -30.59
CA HIS A 131 29.12 -2.60 -31.50
C HIS A 131 28.95 -1.12 -31.13
N GLY A 132 29.70 -0.61 -30.16
CA GLY A 132 29.65 0.78 -29.72
C GLY A 132 28.47 1.12 -28.82
N TYR A 133 27.73 0.13 -28.29
CA TYR A 133 26.63 0.37 -27.36
C TYR A 133 27.12 0.41 -25.91
N MET A 134 26.69 1.43 -25.20
CA MET A 134 26.87 1.62 -23.76
C MET A 134 25.51 1.50 -23.07
N SER A 135 25.49 1.10 -21.80
CA SER A 135 24.26 1.02 -21.01
C SER A 135 24.21 2.14 -19.98
N LEU A 136 23.06 2.80 -19.86
CA LEU A 136 22.73 3.71 -18.74
C LEU A 136 22.61 2.95 -17.40
N GLY A 137 22.60 1.63 -17.45
CA GLY A 137 22.69 0.73 -16.30
C GLY A 137 21.57 0.94 -15.30
N VAL A 138 21.93 1.46 -14.12
CA VAL A 138 21.01 1.57 -12.97
C VAL A 138 20.06 2.75 -13.06
N ALA A 139 20.23 3.67 -14.00
CA ALA A 139 19.47 4.92 -14.09
C ALA A 139 19.04 5.21 -15.54
N VAL A 140 18.05 4.46 -16.05
CA VAL A 140 17.45 4.74 -17.36
C VAL A 140 16.45 5.88 -17.23
N ASP A 141 15.50 5.74 -16.30
CA ASP A 141 14.55 6.77 -15.83
C ASP A 141 14.18 7.83 -16.88
N VAL A 142 14.55 9.08 -16.64
CA VAL A 142 14.42 10.20 -17.57
C VAL A 142 15.74 10.48 -18.30
N ALA A 143 16.84 9.85 -17.86
CA ALA A 143 18.17 10.05 -18.41
C ALA A 143 18.24 9.71 -19.90
N LYS A 144 17.52 8.67 -20.34
CA LYS A 144 17.46 8.30 -21.75
C LYS A 144 16.92 9.44 -22.62
N GLU A 145 15.80 10.04 -22.24
CA GLU A 145 15.26 11.19 -22.97
C GLU A 145 16.09 12.45 -22.77
N ALA A 146 16.77 12.62 -21.64
CA ALA A 146 17.72 13.72 -21.46
C ALA A 146 18.90 13.64 -22.44
N VAL A 147 19.48 12.45 -22.66
CA VAL A 147 20.54 12.21 -23.66
C VAL A 147 20.07 12.54 -25.08
N GLY A 148 18.85 12.11 -25.42
CA GLY A 148 18.26 12.37 -26.73
C GLY A 148 17.87 13.83 -26.98
N ALA A 149 17.58 14.60 -25.91
CA ALA A 149 17.12 15.99 -26.01
C ALA A 149 18.24 17.03 -25.82
N ALA A 150 19.28 16.72 -25.04
CA ALA A 150 20.33 17.67 -24.72
C ALA A 150 21.17 18.05 -25.94
N ALA A 151 21.61 19.31 -26.03
CA ALA A 151 22.49 19.77 -27.09
C ALA A 151 23.88 19.12 -27.00
N LEU A 152 24.43 19.03 -25.78
CA LEU A 152 25.71 18.39 -25.46
C LEU A 152 25.49 17.18 -24.54
N VAL A 153 26.14 16.05 -24.83
CA VAL A 153 26.12 14.87 -23.97
C VAL A 153 27.54 14.49 -23.55
N ILE A 154 27.80 14.53 -22.25
CA ILE A 154 29.06 14.09 -21.64
C ILE A 154 28.78 12.82 -20.83
N ALA A 155 29.34 11.71 -21.26
CA ALA A 155 29.15 10.42 -20.62
C ALA A 155 30.39 10.00 -19.83
N GLN A 156 30.23 9.77 -18.54
CA GLN A 156 31.23 9.13 -17.70
C GLN A 156 31.17 7.62 -17.92
N VAL A 157 32.24 7.06 -18.50
CA VAL A 157 32.36 5.62 -18.77
C VAL A 157 32.93 4.95 -17.53
N ASN A 158 32.09 4.17 -16.84
CA ASN A 158 32.48 3.47 -15.62
C ASN A 158 32.37 1.94 -15.80
N PRO A 159 33.47 1.18 -15.72
CA PRO A 159 33.45 -0.28 -15.81
C PRO A 159 32.62 -0.98 -14.71
N ARG A 160 32.26 -0.28 -13.63
CA ARG A 160 31.38 -0.79 -12.56
C ARG A 160 29.90 -0.53 -12.81
N MET A 161 29.53 0.25 -13.83
CA MET A 161 28.13 0.42 -14.22
C MET A 161 27.61 -0.89 -14.82
N PRO A 162 26.56 -1.52 -14.23
CA PRO A 162 26.04 -2.76 -14.78
C PRO A 162 25.37 -2.50 -16.13
N VAL A 163 25.66 -3.35 -17.11
CA VAL A 163 24.85 -3.45 -18.33
C VAL A 163 23.49 -4.04 -18.00
N THR A 164 22.44 -3.22 -17.98
CA THR A 164 21.05 -3.69 -17.79
C THR A 164 20.41 -3.95 -19.15
N LEU A 165 19.49 -4.92 -19.24
CA LEU A 165 18.78 -5.22 -20.50
C LEU A 165 17.53 -4.35 -20.65
N GLY A 166 16.85 -4.46 -21.79
CA GLY A 166 15.68 -3.64 -22.12
C GLY A 166 16.06 -2.44 -22.98
N ASP A 167 15.37 -1.32 -22.81
CA ASP A 167 15.62 -0.07 -23.53
C ASP A 167 16.59 0.84 -22.75
N SER A 168 17.71 0.27 -22.31
CA SER A 168 18.71 0.92 -21.44
C SER A 168 19.98 1.39 -22.18
N PHE A 169 20.08 1.10 -23.47
CA PHE A 169 21.29 1.35 -24.27
C PHE A 169 21.25 2.70 -24.96
N ILE A 170 22.45 3.29 -25.12
CA ILE A 170 22.77 4.39 -26.03
C ILE A 170 24.04 4.02 -26.81
N HIS A 171 24.20 4.50 -28.04
CA HIS A 171 25.40 4.29 -28.84
C HIS A 171 26.44 5.39 -28.58
N VAL A 172 27.73 5.12 -28.79
CA VAL A 172 28.81 6.13 -28.65
C VAL A 172 28.60 7.37 -29.52
N SER A 173 27.89 7.24 -30.65
CA SER A 173 27.51 8.36 -31.52
C SER A 173 26.36 9.21 -30.97
N GLU A 174 25.84 8.89 -29.79
CA GLU A 174 24.87 9.72 -29.07
C GLU A 174 25.55 10.58 -28.00
N ALA A 175 26.85 10.38 -27.75
CA ALA A 175 27.67 11.17 -26.84
C ALA A 175 28.67 12.06 -27.59
N ASP A 176 28.84 13.30 -27.11
CA ASP A 176 29.84 14.24 -27.63
C ASP A 176 31.21 14.01 -26.99
N ALA A 177 31.23 13.69 -25.69
CA ALA A 177 32.44 13.41 -24.91
C ALA A 177 32.29 12.14 -24.06
N LEU A 178 33.34 11.33 -24.05
CA LEU A 178 33.49 10.14 -23.19
C LEU A 178 34.62 10.39 -22.20
N VAL A 179 34.33 10.28 -20.91
CA VAL A 179 35.30 10.46 -19.81
C VAL A 179 35.39 9.16 -19.02
N GLU A 180 36.53 8.48 -19.09
CA GLU A 180 36.73 7.22 -18.35
C GLU A 180 36.96 7.49 -16.87
N GLN A 181 36.22 6.79 -16.01
CA GLN A 181 36.44 6.81 -14.57
C GLN A 181 35.97 5.50 -13.92
N ASP A 182 36.90 4.77 -13.30
CA ASP A 182 36.59 3.61 -12.46
C ASP A 182 36.30 4.03 -11.02
N GLU A 183 35.03 4.07 -10.65
CA GLU A 183 34.60 4.38 -9.28
C GLU A 183 33.41 3.53 -8.85
N PRO A 184 33.23 3.23 -7.54
CA PRO A 184 32.00 2.62 -7.05
C PRO A 184 30.77 3.48 -7.39
N LEU A 185 29.67 2.84 -7.79
CA LEU A 185 28.38 3.52 -7.87
C LEU A 185 27.91 3.93 -6.48
N LEU A 186 27.09 4.98 -6.41
CA LEU A 186 26.43 5.37 -5.17
C LEU A 186 25.47 4.27 -4.72
N GLU A 187 25.55 3.89 -3.44
CA GLU A 187 24.65 2.93 -2.82
C GLU A 187 23.58 3.64 -1.98
N ALA A 188 22.36 3.12 -2.00
CA ALA A 188 21.22 3.63 -1.25
C ALA A 188 20.54 2.47 -0.53
N PRO A 189 21.08 2.03 0.64
CA PRO A 189 20.56 0.88 1.35
C PRO A 189 19.13 1.11 1.83
N ASP A 190 18.37 0.02 1.96
CA ASP A 190 17.03 0.07 2.51
C ASP A 190 17.04 0.54 3.99
N PRO A 191 16.07 1.37 4.40
CA PRO A 191 15.96 1.82 5.78
C PRO A 191 15.64 0.63 6.70
N VAL A 192 16.11 0.72 7.94
CA VAL A 192 15.76 -0.24 8.99
C VAL A 192 14.27 -0.11 9.30
N LEU A 193 13.55 -1.24 9.27
CA LEU A 193 12.13 -1.33 9.60
C LEU A 193 11.93 -1.54 11.11
N ASP A 194 10.95 -0.87 11.70
CA ASP A 194 10.55 -1.10 13.10
C ASP A 194 9.26 -1.94 13.20
N GLU A 195 8.82 -2.22 14.43
CA GLU A 195 7.64 -3.05 14.69
C GLU A 195 6.38 -2.45 14.06
N THR A 196 6.19 -1.14 14.13
CA THR A 196 5.05 -0.46 13.52
C THR A 196 5.07 -0.59 12.00
N ASP A 197 6.24 -0.44 11.36
CA ASP A 197 6.38 -0.67 9.92
C ASP A 197 5.96 -2.09 9.53
N LEU A 198 6.41 -3.09 10.30
CA LEU A 198 6.10 -4.51 10.03
C LEU A 198 4.61 -4.82 10.23
N LEU A 199 3.95 -4.19 11.20
CA LEU A 199 2.49 -4.33 11.37
C LEU A 199 1.73 -3.76 10.18
N VAL A 200 2.09 -2.54 9.72
CA VAL A 200 1.50 -1.94 8.52
C VAL A 200 1.78 -2.84 7.30
N GLY A 201 3.02 -3.29 7.12
CA GLY A 201 3.43 -4.17 6.02
C GLY A 201 2.64 -5.48 6.00
N GLY A 202 2.41 -6.09 7.17
CA GLY A 202 1.56 -7.26 7.33
C GLY A 202 0.11 -6.99 6.90
N ASN A 203 -0.46 -5.85 7.28
CA ASN A 203 -1.80 -5.44 6.87
C ASN A 203 -1.90 -5.21 5.35
N VAL A 204 -0.87 -4.65 4.72
CA VAL A 204 -0.79 -4.49 3.26
C VAL A 204 -0.68 -5.85 2.56
N ALA A 205 0.19 -6.75 3.03
CA ALA A 205 0.40 -8.06 2.40
C ALA A 205 -0.85 -8.95 2.38
N ARG A 206 -1.80 -8.74 3.30
CA ARG A 206 -3.11 -9.41 3.30
C ARG A 206 -3.99 -8.98 2.13
N LEU A 207 -3.78 -7.78 1.59
CA LEU A 207 -4.49 -7.25 0.42
C LEU A 207 -3.84 -7.67 -0.90
N VAL A 208 -2.69 -8.34 -0.88
CA VAL A 208 -2.02 -8.85 -2.10
C VAL A 208 -2.42 -10.30 -2.31
N GLU A 209 -2.91 -10.64 -3.50
CA GLU A 209 -3.23 -12.02 -3.85
C GLU A 209 -2.05 -12.73 -4.49
N ASP A 210 -2.04 -14.07 -4.45
CA ASP A 210 -1.11 -14.83 -5.26
C ASP A 210 -1.32 -14.54 -6.75
N GLY A 211 -0.21 -14.50 -7.49
CA GLY A 211 -0.20 -14.15 -8.89
C GLY A 211 -0.37 -12.65 -9.21
N SER A 212 -0.47 -11.77 -8.20
CA SER A 212 -0.50 -10.31 -8.41
C SER A 212 0.78 -9.79 -9.05
N THR A 213 0.66 -8.77 -9.89
CA THR A 213 1.80 -7.93 -10.31
C THR A 213 1.92 -6.76 -9.35
N ILE A 214 3.09 -6.54 -8.78
CA ILE A 214 3.29 -5.56 -7.71
C ILE A 214 4.19 -4.39 -8.13
N HIS A 215 3.85 -3.23 -7.59
CA HIS A 215 4.69 -2.04 -7.50
C HIS A 215 4.75 -1.61 -6.03
N ALA A 216 5.94 -1.29 -5.54
CA ALA A 216 6.17 -0.72 -4.22
C ALA A 216 7.02 0.54 -4.39
N GLY A 217 6.44 1.69 -4.00
CA GLY A 217 7.09 2.99 -4.11
C GLY A 217 8.20 3.21 -3.07
N LEU A 218 8.77 4.42 -3.07
CA LEU A 218 9.74 4.85 -2.07
C LEU A 218 9.10 4.96 -0.68
N GLY A 219 9.82 4.54 0.36
CA GLY A 219 9.38 4.66 1.74
C GLY A 219 9.73 3.43 2.59
N ARG A 220 9.37 3.47 3.87
CA ARG A 220 9.54 2.35 4.81
C ARG A 220 8.39 1.37 4.68
N LEU A 221 7.17 1.88 4.49
CA LEU A 221 5.95 1.06 4.51
C LEU A 221 5.80 0.18 3.25
N PRO A 222 6.11 0.64 2.02
CA PRO A 222 6.13 -0.25 0.86
C PRO A 222 7.17 -1.38 0.99
N LYS A 223 8.34 -1.09 1.58
CA LYS A 223 9.38 -2.09 1.84
C LYS A 223 8.95 -3.10 2.91
N ALA A 224 8.30 -2.64 3.97
CA ALA A 224 7.71 -3.52 4.98
C ALA A 224 6.61 -4.42 4.40
N ALA A 225 5.82 -3.91 3.46
CA ALA A 225 4.85 -4.72 2.74
C ALA A 225 5.54 -5.84 1.95
N LEU A 226 6.60 -5.54 1.18
CA LEU A 226 7.38 -6.56 0.47
C LEU A 226 7.94 -7.61 1.45
N ALA A 227 8.51 -7.19 2.57
CA ALA A 227 9.05 -8.10 3.59
C ALA A 227 8.00 -9.07 4.16
N ALA A 228 6.72 -8.66 4.21
CA ALA A 228 5.60 -9.47 4.67
C ALA A 228 5.00 -10.40 3.59
N MET A 229 5.49 -10.37 2.35
CA MET A 229 4.98 -11.18 1.24
C MET A 229 5.72 -12.51 1.03
N LYS A 230 6.59 -12.93 1.96
CA LYS A 230 7.39 -14.17 1.84
C LYS A 230 6.57 -15.45 1.64
N ASN A 231 5.31 -15.45 2.04
CA ASN A 231 4.40 -16.60 1.90
C ASN A 231 3.48 -16.52 0.67
N LYS A 232 3.69 -15.53 -0.22
CA LYS A 232 2.94 -15.41 -1.47
C LYS A 232 3.54 -16.30 -2.55
N THR A 233 2.76 -16.58 -3.59
CA THR A 233 3.19 -17.41 -4.72
C THR A 233 3.03 -16.68 -6.04
N ASP A 234 3.99 -16.86 -6.93
CA ASP A 234 3.92 -16.46 -8.35
C ASP A 234 3.73 -14.94 -8.58
N LEU A 235 4.28 -14.09 -7.70
CA LEU A 235 4.20 -12.64 -7.87
C LEU A 235 4.96 -12.16 -9.13
N GLY A 236 4.43 -11.13 -9.78
CA GLY A 236 5.08 -10.38 -10.85
C GLY A 236 5.53 -9.00 -10.38
N VAL A 237 6.46 -8.37 -11.09
CA VAL A 237 6.95 -7.01 -10.81
C VAL A 237 6.87 -6.16 -12.08
N HIS A 238 6.17 -5.03 -11.96
CA HIS A 238 6.17 -3.93 -12.91
C HIS A 238 6.23 -2.65 -12.09
N THR A 239 7.39 -2.02 -12.04
CA THR A 239 7.70 -0.93 -11.12
C THR A 239 8.47 0.18 -11.84
N ASP A 240 8.51 1.38 -11.29
CA ASP A 240 9.46 2.41 -11.72
C ASP A 240 10.84 2.14 -11.11
N MET A 241 10.87 1.74 -9.85
CA MET A 241 12.06 1.56 -9.04
C MET A 241 12.20 0.13 -8.53
N LEU A 242 13.38 -0.45 -8.74
CA LEU A 242 13.77 -1.73 -8.13
C LEU A 242 14.73 -1.47 -6.95
N THR A 243 14.50 -2.14 -5.82
CA THR A 243 15.30 -2.01 -4.58
C THR A 243 15.72 -3.37 -4.04
N ASP A 244 16.63 -3.40 -3.05
CA ASP A 244 17.10 -4.64 -2.41
C ASP A 244 15.97 -5.48 -1.81
N ALA A 245 14.92 -4.85 -1.26
CA ALA A 245 13.72 -5.54 -0.75
C ALA A 245 13.08 -6.54 -1.72
N TYR A 246 13.19 -6.33 -3.04
CA TYR A 246 12.69 -7.30 -4.03
C TYR A 246 13.58 -8.55 -4.12
N LEU A 247 14.90 -8.43 -3.89
CA LEU A 247 15.84 -9.54 -4.00
C LEU A 247 15.50 -10.69 -3.06
N ASP A 248 15.05 -10.37 -1.84
CA ASP A 248 14.67 -11.38 -0.85
C ASP A 248 13.49 -12.23 -1.31
N LEU A 249 12.49 -11.60 -1.94
CA LEU A 249 11.34 -12.31 -2.50
C LEU A 249 11.72 -13.11 -3.75
N ILE A 250 12.65 -12.62 -4.56
CA ILE A 250 13.18 -13.35 -5.72
C ILE A 250 13.94 -14.60 -5.27
N ARG A 251 14.84 -14.47 -4.29
CA ARG A 251 15.61 -15.60 -3.72
C ARG A 251 14.70 -16.64 -3.08
N ALA A 252 13.60 -16.21 -2.46
CA ALA A 252 12.59 -17.09 -1.89
C ALA A 252 11.71 -17.78 -2.95
N GLY A 253 11.84 -17.45 -4.24
CA GLY A 253 11.00 -17.99 -5.31
C GLY A 253 9.58 -17.44 -5.33
N VAL A 254 9.30 -16.38 -4.56
CA VAL A 254 7.99 -15.72 -4.49
C VAL A 254 7.72 -14.91 -5.76
N ILE A 255 8.72 -14.15 -6.23
CA ILE A 255 8.63 -13.39 -7.47
C ILE A 255 9.09 -14.28 -8.63
N THR A 256 8.15 -14.63 -9.52
CA THR A 256 8.41 -15.48 -10.69
C THR A 256 8.09 -14.79 -12.01
N ASN A 257 7.26 -13.73 -12.00
CA ASN A 257 6.75 -13.05 -13.20
C ASN A 257 5.97 -13.96 -14.18
N ARG A 258 5.62 -15.19 -13.77
CA ARG A 258 4.97 -16.19 -14.65
C ARG A 258 3.52 -15.88 -14.96
N ARG A 259 2.88 -15.07 -14.13
CA ARG A 259 1.46 -14.69 -14.22
C ARG A 259 1.23 -13.37 -14.96
N LYS A 260 2.28 -12.59 -15.24
CA LYS A 260 2.17 -11.35 -16.01
C LYS A 260 1.68 -11.61 -17.44
N GLU A 261 0.78 -10.75 -17.91
CA GLU A 261 0.17 -10.80 -19.24
C GLU A 261 1.18 -10.44 -20.35
N TYR A 262 2.09 -9.52 -20.05
CA TYR A 262 3.18 -9.11 -20.94
C TYR A 262 4.45 -8.89 -20.11
N HIS A 263 5.62 -8.91 -20.78
CA HIS A 263 6.91 -9.01 -20.09
C HIS A 263 6.95 -10.23 -19.14
N ARG A 264 6.38 -11.35 -19.61
CA ARG A 264 6.28 -12.59 -18.85
C ARG A 264 7.68 -13.12 -18.53
N ASN A 265 7.84 -13.60 -17.30
CA ASN A 265 9.11 -14.07 -16.75
C ASN A 265 10.18 -12.97 -16.62
N ARG A 266 9.82 -11.69 -16.73
CA ARG A 266 10.74 -10.56 -16.58
C ARG A 266 10.22 -9.55 -15.58
N ILE A 267 11.10 -9.08 -14.71
CA ILE A 267 10.92 -7.85 -13.93
C ILE A 267 11.04 -6.67 -14.90
N VAL A 268 10.13 -5.71 -14.75
CA VAL A 268 10.16 -4.46 -15.51
C VAL A 268 10.38 -3.33 -14.51
N ALA A 269 11.45 -2.57 -14.70
CA ALA A 269 11.83 -1.41 -13.90
C ALA A 269 12.28 -0.24 -14.79
N SER A 270 12.50 0.93 -14.21
CA SER A 270 13.08 2.09 -14.90
C SER A 270 14.43 2.51 -14.33
N TYR A 271 14.63 2.31 -13.02
CA TYR A 271 15.92 2.54 -12.36
C TYR A 271 16.04 1.69 -11.07
N CYS A 272 17.25 1.62 -10.53
CA CYS A 272 17.57 0.95 -9.28
C CYS A 272 17.95 1.95 -8.19
N LEU A 273 17.48 1.68 -6.98
CA LEU A 273 17.94 2.34 -5.76
C LEU A 273 18.27 1.27 -4.73
N GLY A 274 19.56 1.06 -4.48
CA GLY A 274 19.97 -0.07 -3.65
C GLY A 274 21.47 -0.20 -3.44
N THR A 275 21.88 -1.41 -3.05
CA THR A 275 23.28 -1.74 -2.77
C THR A 275 24.00 -2.33 -3.99
N ARG A 276 25.30 -2.53 -3.85
CA ARG A 276 26.13 -3.25 -4.84
C ARG A 276 25.60 -4.66 -5.15
N GLU A 277 24.86 -5.28 -4.23
CA GLU A 277 24.26 -6.58 -4.48
C GLU A 277 23.17 -6.50 -5.57
N LEU A 278 22.29 -5.51 -5.48
CA LEU A 278 21.29 -5.24 -6.50
C LEU A 278 21.92 -4.94 -7.86
N PHE A 279 22.96 -4.12 -7.89
CA PHE A 279 23.65 -3.77 -9.15
C PHE A 279 24.25 -5.00 -9.84
N ARG A 280 24.82 -5.92 -9.04
CA ARG A 280 25.31 -7.21 -9.56
C ARG A 280 24.17 -8.08 -10.08
N PHE A 281 23.04 -8.11 -9.38
CA PHE A 281 21.89 -8.91 -9.76
C PHE A 281 21.30 -8.49 -11.13
N VAL A 282 21.25 -7.19 -11.42
CA VAL A 282 20.66 -6.68 -12.67
C VAL A 282 21.61 -6.74 -13.87
N HIS A 283 22.93 -6.88 -13.64
CA HIS A 283 23.93 -6.94 -14.69
C HIS A 283 23.74 -8.15 -15.60
N MET A 284 23.47 -7.90 -16.90
CA MET A 284 23.31 -8.91 -17.95
C MET A 284 22.33 -10.04 -17.59
N ASN A 285 21.32 -9.72 -16.78
CA ASN A 285 20.36 -10.69 -16.28
C ASN A 285 19.06 -10.66 -17.10
N PRO A 286 18.75 -11.70 -17.91
CA PRO A 286 17.52 -11.76 -18.73
C PRO A 286 16.22 -11.78 -17.92
N PHE A 287 16.31 -11.95 -16.60
CA PHE A 287 15.17 -11.85 -15.70
C PHE A 287 14.73 -10.39 -15.44
N VAL A 288 15.52 -9.38 -15.82
CA VAL A 288 15.24 -7.97 -15.55
C VAL A 288 15.42 -7.12 -16.79
N GLU A 289 14.47 -6.24 -17.06
CA GLU A 289 14.53 -5.23 -18.12
C GLU A 289 14.24 -3.84 -17.59
N PHE A 290 15.02 -2.88 -18.07
CA PHE A 290 14.89 -1.47 -17.76
C PHE A 290 14.34 -0.72 -18.97
N TYR A 291 13.39 0.18 -18.73
CA TYR A 291 12.79 1.04 -19.75
C TYR A 291 12.71 2.48 -19.26
N PRO A 292 12.63 3.47 -20.16
CA PRO A 292 12.37 4.85 -19.78
C PRO A 292 11.11 5.00 -18.93
N ILE A 293 11.09 5.99 -18.05
CA ILE A 293 10.02 6.13 -17.06
C ILE A 293 8.67 6.41 -17.71
N ALA A 294 8.64 7.03 -18.91
CA ALA A 294 7.42 7.18 -19.70
C ALA A 294 6.80 5.83 -20.11
N TYR A 295 7.59 4.76 -20.21
CA TYR A 295 7.11 3.41 -20.52
C TYR A 295 6.60 2.70 -19.27
N THR A 296 7.38 2.70 -18.18
CA THR A 296 7.03 1.99 -16.95
C THR A 296 5.84 2.64 -16.25
N ASN A 297 5.74 3.96 -16.31
CA ASN A 297 4.72 4.74 -15.62
C ASN A 297 3.52 5.07 -16.51
N ASP A 298 3.44 4.53 -17.72
CA ASP A 298 2.25 4.68 -18.56
C ASP A 298 1.06 3.96 -17.90
N PRO A 299 0.03 4.70 -17.46
CA PRO A 299 -1.13 4.09 -16.80
C PRO A 299 -1.89 3.09 -17.69
N GLU A 300 -1.83 3.21 -19.02
CA GLU A 300 -2.45 2.23 -19.93
C GLU A 300 -1.68 0.91 -19.94
N ARG A 301 -0.36 0.95 -19.77
CA ARG A 301 0.47 -0.25 -19.67
C ARG A 301 0.29 -0.90 -18.30
N ILE A 302 0.40 -0.12 -17.24
CA ILE A 302 0.19 -0.60 -15.86
C ILE A 302 -1.17 -1.30 -15.75
N GLY A 303 -2.23 -0.71 -16.31
CA GLY A 303 -3.59 -1.27 -16.28
C GLY A 303 -3.79 -2.57 -17.08
N ARG A 304 -2.82 -3.00 -17.91
CA ARG A 304 -2.90 -4.27 -18.64
C ARG A 304 -2.49 -5.48 -17.80
N HIS A 305 -1.78 -5.25 -16.69
CA HIS A 305 -1.49 -6.34 -15.75
C HIS A 305 -2.75 -6.68 -14.99
N HIS A 306 -3.14 -7.95 -14.92
CA HIS A 306 -4.24 -8.39 -14.06
C HIS A 306 -3.77 -8.38 -12.59
N ARG A 307 -4.66 -7.99 -11.67
CA ARG A 307 -4.36 -7.83 -10.24
C ARG A 307 -3.11 -6.98 -9.99
N MET A 308 -3.00 -5.86 -10.69
CA MET A 308 -1.92 -4.89 -10.46
C MET A 308 -2.11 -4.27 -9.08
N VAL A 309 -1.17 -4.50 -8.16
CA VAL A 309 -1.18 -3.92 -6.82
C VAL A 309 -0.08 -2.87 -6.72
N SER A 310 -0.48 -1.62 -6.47
CA SER A 310 0.44 -0.53 -6.21
C SER A 310 0.40 -0.11 -4.76
N ILE A 311 1.58 -0.02 -4.13
CA ILE A 311 1.74 0.31 -2.71
C ILE A 311 2.54 1.60 -2.57
N HIS A 312 1.96 2.60 -1.92
CA HIS A 312 2.57 3.90 -1.68
C HIS A 312 2.49 4.30 -0.22
N GLU A 313 3.37 5.21 0.18
CA GLU A 313 3.36 5.82 1.50
C GLU A 313 2.72 7.22 1.44
N ALA A 314 1.91 7.56 2.44
CA ALA A 314 1.35 8.90 2.61
C ALA A 314 1.84 9.57 3.89
N MET A 315 1.83 10.91 3.85
CA MET A 315 2.13 11.75 4.99
C MET A 315 0.88 11.95 5.86
N GLU A 316 -0.24 12.28 5.22
CA GLU A 316 -1.55 12.47 5.87
C GLU A 316 -2.66 11.92 4.97
N VAL A 317 -3.73 11.42 5.60
CA VAL A 317 -5.00 11.10 4.93
C VAL A 317 -6.14 11.75 5.70
N ASP A 318 -6.98 12.53 5.02
CA ASP A 318 -8.13 13.17 5.67
C ASP A 318 -9.33 12.21 5.81
N LEU A 319 -10.31 12.55 6.64
CA LEU A 319 -11.52 11.72 6.89
C LEU A 319 -12.44 11.53 5.67
N SER A 320 -12.14 12.18 4.56
CA SER A 320 -12.82 12.00 3.28
C SER A 320 -12.04 11.07 2.32
N GLY A 321 -10.77 10.79 2.63
CA GLY A 321 -9.86 9.99 1.83
C GLY A 321 -8.95 10.79 0.88
N GLN A 322 -8.76 12.09 1.08
CA GLN A 322 -7.71 12.83 0.35
C GLN A 322 -6.35 12.40 0.86
N ILE A 323 -5.38 12.29 -0.06
CA ILE A 323 -4.03 11.82 0.24
C ILE A 323 -3.03 12.94 0.04
N CYS A 324 -2.27 13.25 1.08
CA CYS A 324 -1.07 14.08 1.05
C CYS A 324 0.17 13.19 1.10
N ALA A 325 1.07 13.30 0.14
CA ALA A 325 2.16 12.32 -0.02
C ALA A 325 3.54 12.95 -0.29
N ALA A 326 3.60 14.19 -0.78
CA ALA A 326 4.82 14.91 -1.09
C ALA A 326 5.22 15.93 -0.03
N GLY A 327 4.33 16.32 0.89
CA GLY A 327 4.56 17.34 1.91
C GLY A 327 3.54 17.36 3.04
N ILE A 328 3.81 18.18 4.06
CA ILE A 328 2.88 18.51 5.15
C ILE A 328 2.89 20.03 5.34
N GLY A 329 1.70 20.64 5.24
CA GLY A 329 1.54 22.07 5.15
C GLY A 329 2.36 22.64 3.98
N HIS A 330 2.99 23.80 4.17
CA HIS A 330 3.82 24.42 3.14
C HIS A 330 5.21 23.77 2.95
N LYS A 331 5.52 22.71 3.70
CA LYS A 331 6.82 22.03 3.62
C LYS A 331 6.73 20.88 2.63
N VAL A 332 7.47 20.98 1.54
CA VAL A 332 7.62 19.91 0.57
C VAL A 332 8.74 18.96 1.04
N TYR A 333 8.42 17.68 1.20
CA TYR A 333 9.32 16.65 1.69
C TYR A 333 9.96 15.82 0.56
N SER A 334 9.25 15.61 -0.54
CA SER A 334 9.71 14.79 -1.65
C SER A 334 9.32 15.37 -3.01
N GLY A 335 8.21 14.91 -3.57
CA GLY A 335 7.68 15.32 -4.86
C GLY A 335 6.49 14.44 -5.23
N VAL A 336 5.78 14.77 -6.30
CA VAL A 336 4.60 14.00 -6.74
C VAL A 336 4.98 12.54 -7.04
N GLY A 337 6.15 12.34 -7.66
CA GLY A 337 6.67 11.03 -8.00
C GLY A 337 5.75 10.25 -8.93
N SER A 338 5.77 8.92 -8.79
CA SER A 338 5.02 7.98 -9.62
C SER A 338 3.64 7.61 -9.04
N LEU A 339 3.25 8.21 -7.92
CA LEU A 339 2.03 7.83 -7.19
C LEU A 339 0.78 7.91 -8.06
N VAL A 340 0.60 9.04 -8.75
CA VAL A 340 -0.60 9.26 -9.57
C VAL A 340 -0.61 8.36 -10.81
N ASP A 341 0.56 8.06 -11.37
CA ASP A 341 0.71 7.18 -12.53
C ASP A 341 0.22 5.76 -12.18
N PHE A 342 0.73 5.20 -11.08
CA PHE A 342 0.32 3.88 -10.60
C PHE A 342 -1.09 3.85 -10.00
N LEU A 343 -1.57 4.95 -9.42
CA LEU A 343 -2.98 5.09 -9.02
C LEU A 343 -3.91 4.91 -10.22
N ARG A 344 -3.62 5.62 -11.32
CA ARG A 344 -4.42 5.54 -12.55
C ARG A 344 -4.27 4.19 -13.23
N GLY A 345 -3.08 3.60 -13.18
CA GLY A 345 -2.80 2.28 -13.73
C GLY A 345 -3.53 1.17 -12.99
N ALA A 346 -3.37 1.10 -11.66
CA ALA A 346 -4.03 0.09 -10.83
C ALA A 346 -5.57 0.21 -10.92
N SER A 347 -6.12 1.42 -11.01
CA SER A 347 -7.57 1.62 -11.18
C SER A 347 -8.13 1.11 -12.52
N ARG A 348 -7.27 0.92 -13.53
CA ARG A 348 -7.64 0.35 -14.84
C ARG A 348 -7.41 -1.15 -14.94
N SER A 349 -6.61 -1.70 -14.04
CA SER A 349 -6.32 -3.12 -13.97
C SER A 349 -7.55 -3.90 -13.52
N ASP A 350 -7.84 -5.00 -14.20
CA ASP A 350 -8.85 -5.94 -13.72
C ASP A 350 -8.40 -6.51 -12.37
N ARG A 351 -9.26 -6.35 -11.35
CA ARG A 351 -8.97 -6.62 -9.93
C ARG A 351 -7.73 -5.88 -9.40
N GLY A 352 -7.39 -4.74 -9.98
CA GLY A 352 -6.29 -3.91 -9.53
C GLY A 352 -6.53 -3.30 -8.16
N ARG A 353 -5.45 -3.07 -7.42
CA ARG A 353 -5.48 -2.46 -6.09
C ARG A 353 -4.51 -1.30 -5.97
N PHE A 354 -5.01 -0.13 -5.62
CA PHE A 354 -4.21 1.01 -5.19
C PHE A 354 -4.25 1.11 -3.65
N ILE A 355 -3.09 0.96 -3.03
CA ILE A 355 -2.93 0.92 -1.58
C ILE A 355 -2.05 2.08 -1.14
N VAL A 356 -2.57 2.88 -0.21
CA VAL A 356 -1.81 3.89 0.51
C VAL A 356 -1.64 3.45 1.95
N ALA A 357 -0.40 3.40 2.40
CA ALA A 357 -0.02 3.07 3.76
C ALA A 357 0.48 4.32 4.48
N LEU A 358 0.18 4.42 5.77
CA LEU A 358 0.74 5.42 6.67
C LEU A 358 0.80 4.83 8.07
N ARG A 359 1.78 5.25 8.88
CA ARG A 359 1.67 5.07 10.34
C ARG A 359 0.50 5.91 10.82
N SER A 360 -0.25 5.45 11.83
CA SER A 360 -1.40 6.22 12.31
C SER A 360 -0.99 7.52 13.02
N THR A 361 0.29 7.65 13.43
CA THR A 361 0.85 8.83 14.11
C THR A 361 2.14 9.36 13.47
N SER A 362 2.57 10.56 13.89
CA SER A 362 3.94 11.06 13.70
C SER A 362 4.98 10.13 14.35
N GLU A 363 6.26 10.30 13.99
CA GLU A 363 7.35 9.46 14.54
C GLU A 363 7.50 9.59 16.06
N ASP A 364 7.27 10.78 16.61
CA ASP A 364 7.25 11.04 18.06
C ASP A 364 5.93 10.63 18.73
N GLY A 365 4.97 10.14 17.93
CA GLY A 365 3.65 9.74 18.38
C GLY A 365 2.84 10.87 19.00
N ARG A 366 3.08 12.14 18.67
CA ARG A 366 2.30 13.27 19.22
C ARG A 366 1.13 13.69 18.35
N GLU A 367 1.21 13.47 17.04
CA GLU A 367 0.21 13.90 16.07
C GLU A 367 -0.41 12.70 15.36
N SER A 368 -1.67 12.83 14.94
CA SER A 368 -2.34 11.83 14.10
C SER A 368 -2.04 12.09 12.63
N ARG A 369 -1.77 11.04 11.85
CA ARG A 369 -1.67 11.16 10.38
C ARG A 369 -2.99 10.87 9.66
N ILE A 370 -3.98 10.34 10.37
CA ILE A 370 -5.38 10.42 9.96
C ILE A 370 -5.94 11.70 10.54
N VAL A 371 -6.36 12.63 9.68
CA VAL A 371 -6.72 14.01 10.07
C VAL A 371 -8.14 14.34 9.66
N ALA A 372 -8.82 15.26 10.35
CA ALA A 372 -10.15 15.69 9.93
C ALA A 372 -10.12 16.47 8.60
N THR A 373 -9.10 17.32 8.44
CA THR A 373 -8.80 18.06 7.21
C THR A 373 -7.29 18.05 6.99
N PRO A 374 -6.80 18.06 5.74
CA PRO A 374 -5.37 18.18 5.46
C PRO A 374 -4.77 19.41 6.14
N SER A 375 -3.50 19.31 6.57
CA SER A 375 -2.78 20.47 7.09
C SER A 375 -2.78 21.61 6.05
N PRO A 376 -3.09 22.87 6.42
CA PRO A 376 -3.14 23.97 5.46
C PRO A 376 -1.84 24.11 4.67
N GLY A 377 -1.96 24.06 3.34
CA GLY A 377 -0.82 24.10 2.41
C GLY A 377 -0.33 22.73 1.95
N SER A 378 -0.77 21.62 2.56
CA SER A 378 -0.42 20.26 2.13
C SER A 378 -0.82 20.01 0.68
N ASP A 379 -0.01 19.22 -0.01
CA ASP A 379 -0.24 18.78 -1.37
C ASP A 379 -1.37 17.73 -1.43
N LEU A 380 -2.30 17.90 -2.37
CA LEU A 380 -3.38 16.93 -2.59
C LEU A 380 -3.07 16.09 -3.82
N ILE A 381 -2.31 15.01 -3.62
CA ILE A 381 -1.83 14.16 -4.72
C ILE A 381 -2.88 13.11 -5.10
N GLY A 382 -3.52 12.51 -4.10
CA GLY A 382 -4.61 11.55 -4.31
C GLY A 382 -5.96 12.17 -4.01
N SER A 383 -6.89 12.09 -4.96
CA SER A 383 -8.25 12.60 -4.80
C SER A 383 -9.15 11.62 -4.03
N ARG A 384 -10.21 12.13 -3.41
CA ARG A 384 -11.27 11.32 -2.77
C ARG A 384 -11.88 10.30 -3.75
N ALA A 385 -11.99 10.68 -5.03
CA ALA A 385 -12.59 9.83 -6.05
C ALA A 385 -11.68 8.67 -6.49
N SER A 386 -10.37 8.78 -6.25
CA SER A 386 -9.37 7.82 -6.76
C SER A 386 -8.73 6.94 -5.69
N VAL A 387 -8.86 7.29 -4.41
CA VAL A 387 -8.39 6.42 -3.33
C VAL A 387 -9.21 5.14 -3.25
N GLN A 388 -8.52 4.01 -3.05
CA GLN A 388 -9.15 2.72 -2.83
C GLN A 388 -8.85 2.22 -1.43
N TYR A 389 -7.61 1.82 -1.12
CA TYR A 389 -7.25 1.34 0.21
C TYR A 389 -6.40 2.33 1.00
N VAL A 390 -6.71 2.45 2.29
CA VAL A 390 -5.86 3.13 3.29
C VAL A 390 -5.52 2.13 4.38
N VAL A 391 -4.24 2.06 4.77
CA VAL A 391 -3.72 1.04 5.69
C VAL A 391 -2.84 1.67 6.76
N THR A 392 -3.08 1.32 8.02
CA THR A 392 -2.23 1.64 9.17
C THR A 392 -1.87 0.36 9.94
N GLU A 393 -1.14 0.50 11.04
CA GLU A 393 -0.86 -0.59 11.98
C GLU A 393 -2.13 -1.13 12.65
N PHE A 394 -3.24 -0.38 12.63
CA PHE A 394 -4.53 -0.79 13.20
C PHE A 394 -5.48 -1.48 12.20
N GLY A 395 -5.08 -1.59 10.94
CA GLY A 395 -5.82 -2.33 9.92
C GLY A 395 -5.93 -1.58 8.59
N SER A 396 -6.91 -2.00 7.80
CA SER A 396 -7.16 -1.44 6.47
C SER A 396 -8.65 -1.17 6.22
N VAL A 397 -8.90 -0.15 5.41
CA VAL A 397 -10.24 0.24 4.94
C VAL A 397 -10.25 0.38 3.41
N ASN A 398 -11.30 -0.14 2.77
CA ASN A 398 -11.61 0.14 1.36
C ASN A 398 -12.60 1.33 1.29
N LEU A 399 -12.18 2.42 0.66
CA LEU A 399 -12.95 3.65 0.49
C LEU A 399 -13.72 3.70 -0.85
N GLN A 400 -13.50 2.72 -1.74
CA GLN A 400 -14.23 2.62 -2.99
C GLN A 400 -15.70 2.28 -2.72
N ALA A 401 -16.61 2.95 -3.45
CA ALA A 401 -18.06 2.87 -3.27
C ALA A 401 -18.57 3.24 -1.85
N LYS A 402 -17.75 3.90 -1.02
CA LYS A 402 -18.14 4.39 0.31
C LYS A 402 -18.50 5.87 0.26
N SER A 403 -19.60 6.21 0.94
CA SER A 403 -20.00 7.60 1.21
C SER A 403 -18.99 8.29 2.12
N LEU A 404 -19.00 9.63 2.18
CA LEU A 404 -18.15 10.39 3.11
C LEU A 404 -18.33 9.95 4.56
N HIS A 405 -19.57 9.62 4.93
CA HIS A 405 -19.91 9.06 6.23
C HIS A 405 -19.16 7.75 6.50
N GLU A 406 -19.32 6.75 5.62
CA GLU A 406 -18.68 5.43 5.78
C GLU A 406 -17.14 5.51 5.74
N ARG A 407 -16.60 6.42 4.92
CA ARG A 407 -15.16 6.70 4.85
C ARG A 407 -14.64 7.23 6.18
N SER A 408 -15.33 8.22 6.75
CA SER A 408 -14.96 8.78 8.06
C SER A 408 -14.99 7.71 9.15
N VAL A 409 -16.03 6.86 9.18
CA VAL A 409 -16.09 5.74 10.14
C VAL A 409 -14.87 4.82 9.98
N GLY A 410 -14.59 4.36 8.76
CA GLY A 410 -13.50 3.41 8.53
C GLY A 410 -12.11 3.99 8.74
N LEU A 411 -11.90 5.27 8.43
CA LEU A 411 -10.62 5.96 8.68
C LEU A 411 -10.39 6.20 10.17
N ILE A 412 -11.41 6.59 10.94
CA ILE A 412 -11.29 6.71 12.40
C ILE A 412 -11.00 5.35 13.04
N GLU A 413 -11.63 4.28 12.54
CA GLU A 413 -11.41 2.91 13.02
C GLU A 413 -9.93 2.48 12.91
N ILE A 414 -9.24 2.86 11.84
CA ILE A 414 -7.81 2.57 11.65
C ILE A 414 -6.88 3.69 12.15
N ALA A 415 -7.40 4.73 12.79
CA ALA A 415 -6.59 5.75 13.46
C ALA A 415 -6.09 5.24 14.83
N HIS A 416 -5.04 5.89 15.35
CA HIS A 416 -4.52 5.57 16.67
C HIS A 416 -5.63 5.75 17.73
N PRO A 417 -5.84 4.79 18.66
CA PRO A 417 -6.89 4.84 19.67
C PRO A 417 -7.01 6.17 20.42
N ARG A 418 -5.87 6.78 20.78
CA ARG A 418 -5.80 8.09 21.46
C ARG A 418 -6.48 9.23 20.71
N PHE A 419 -6.53 9.18 19.37
CA PHE A 419 -7.07 10.27 18.54
C PHE A 419 -8.49 10.01 18.03
N ARG A 420 -9.03 8.79 18.22
CA ARG A 420 -10.32 8.40 17.64
C ARG A 420 -11.49 9.27 18.12
N GLU A 421 -11.54 9.59 19.41
CA GLU A 421 -12.59 10.45 19.97
C GLU A 421 -12.50 11.88 19.43
N ALA A 422 -11.30 12.45 19.36
CA ALA A 422 -11.09 13.78 18.80
C ALA A 422 -11.50 13.83 17.32
N LEU A 423 -11.08 12.85 16.52
CA LEU A 423 -11.45 12.75 15.11
C LEU A 423 -12.96 12.55 14.92
N TYR A 424 -13.60 11.76 15.77
CA TYR A 424 -15.05 11.59 15.77
C TYR A 424 -15.79 12.92 16.00
N ASN A 425 -15.37 13.70 16.99
CA ASN A 425 -15.97 14.99 17.28
C ASN A 425 -15.75 15.97 16.12
N GLN A 426 -14.52 16.05 15.58
CA GLN A 426 -14.22 16.88 14.41
C GLN A 426 -15.05 16.45 13.17
N ALA A 427 -15.23 15.15 12.95
CA ALA A 427 -16.05 14.65 11.85
C ALA A 427 -17.53 15.06 11.99
N ARG A 428 -18.05 15.12 13.21
CA ARG A 428 -19.41 15.63 13.47
C ARG A 428 -19.50 17.12 13.22
N ASP A 429 -18.51 17.89 13.66
CA ASP A 429 -18.48 19.34 13.45
C ASP A 429 -18.41 19.69 11.96
N LEU A 430 -17.73 18.87 11.16
CA LEU A 430 -17.66 18.97 9.70
C LEU A 430 -18.89 18.43 8.97
N GLY A 431 -19.85 17.82 9.68
CA GLY A 431 -21.04 17.21 9.08
C GLY A 431 -20.76 15.91 8.31
N LEU A 432 -19.59 15.30 8.51
CA LEU A 432 -19.24 13.98 7.94
C LEU A 432 -19.92 12.84 8.70
N LEU A 433 -20.13 13.02 10.01
CA LEU A 433 -20.91 12.12 10.86
C LEU A 433 -22.17 12.82 11.38
N SER A 434 -23.23 12.03 11.58
CA SER A 434 -24.50 12.48 12.14
C SER A 434 -24.46 12.60 13.66
N ARG A 435 -25.39 13.35 14.26
CA ARG A 435 -25.52 13.45 15.73
C ARG A 435 -25.92 12.14 16.42
N GLY A 436 -26.52 11.20 15.68
CA GLY A 436 -26.94 9.90 16.19
C GLY A 436 -25.90 8.78 16.02
N ASP A 437 -24.75 9.06 15.41
CA ASP A 437 -23.69 8.06 15.30
C ASP A 437 -23.13 7.75 16.70
N PRO A 438 -23.08 6.48 17.13
CA PRO A 438 -22.64 6.18 18.49
C PRO A 438 -21.12 6.18 18.56
N ILE A 439 -20.56 6.93 19.51
CA ILE A 439 -19.11 6.97 19.79
C ILE A 439 -18.54 5.58 20.14
N SER A 440 -19.39 4.63 20.57
CA SER A 440 -19.00 3.25 20.85
C SER A 440 -18.41 2.51 19.64
N LEU A 441 -18.64 2.99 18.41
CA LEU A 441 -17.97 2.48 17.20
C LEU A 441 -16.46 2.73 17.20
N PHE A 442 -15.97 3.67 18.01
CA PHE A 442 -14.59 4.16 17.99
C PHE A 442 -13.85 3.87 19.28
N ARG A 443 -14.31 2.88 20.07
CA ARG A 443 -13.64 2.47 21.30
C ARG A 443 -12.18 2.11 21.05
N PRO A 444 -11.29 2.35 22.02
CA PRO A 444 -9.86 2.08 21.89
C PRO A 444 -9.55 0.59 22.04
N VAL A 445 -10.10 -0.24 21.14
CA VAL A 445 -9.83 -1.67 21.08
C VAL A 445 -8.94 -2.00 19.88
N VAL A 446 -8.09 -3.01 20.07
CA VAL A 446 -7.21 -3.54 19.03
C VAL A 446 -7.97 -4.61 18.24
N TYR A 447 -7.95 -4.50 16.91
CA TYR A 447 -8.60 -5.47 16.04
C TYR A 447 -7.89 -6.83 16.11
N PRO A 448 -8.59 -7.96 16.39
CA PRO A 448 -7.96 -9.25 16.59
C PRO A 448 -7.64 -9.96 15.26
N HIS A 449 -6.59 -9.48 14.57
CA HIS A 449 -6.16 -9.99 13.26
C HIS A 449 -5.93 -11.51 13.20
N HIS A 450 -5.56 -12.14 14.32
CA HIS A 450 -5.34 -13.59 14.41
C HIS A 450 -6.63 -14.42 14.20
N LEU A 451 -7.81 -13.81 14.32
CA LEU A 451 -9.09 -14.47 14.04
C LEU A 451 -9.47 -14.46 12.56
N GLU A 452 -8.80 -13.64 11.76
CA GLU A 452 -9.05 -13.58 10.32
C GLU A 452 -8.42 -14.76 9.58
N ARG A 453 -9.22 -15.53 8.86
CA ARG A 453 -8.74 -16.72 8.13
C ARG A 453 -9.66 -17.09 6.98
N THR A 454 -9.06 -17.59 5.90
CA THR A 454 -9.80 -18.29 4.85
C THR A 454 -10.17 -19.69 5.34
N ILE A 455 -11.43 -20.07 5.18
CA ILE A 455 -11.91 -21.43 5.41
C ILE A 455 -12.43 -22.01 4.10
N GLU A 456 -12.22 -23.31 3.89
CA GLU A 456 -12.87 -24.04 2.80
C GLU A 456 -14.09 -24.77 3.36
N GLN A 457 -15.23 -24.60 2.68
CA GLN A 457 -16.46 -25.26 3.06
C GLN A 457 -17.29 -25.57 1.82
N GLY A 458 -17.71 -26.84 1.65
CA GLY A 458 -18.45 -27.25 0.45
C GLY A 458 -17.67 -27.09 -0.86
N GLY A 459 -16.33 -27.11 -0.81
CA GLY A 459 -15.46 -26.91 -1.98
C GLY A 459 -15.24 -25.44 -2.38
N GLU A 460 -15.74 -24.48 -1.59
CA GLU A 460 -15.56 -23.05 -1.86
C GLU A 460 -14.79 -22.36 -0.71
N PRO A 461 -13.95 -21.35 -1.02
CA PRO A 461 -13.28 -20.53 -0.02
C PRO A 461 -14.19 -19.42 0.51
N PHE A 462 -14.14 -19.18 1.82
CA PHE A 462 -14.80 -18.07 2.51
C PHE A 462 -13.82 -17.35 3.42
N MET A 463 -13.89 -16.03 3.48
CA MET A 463 -13.14 -15.25 4.45
C MET A 463 -13.94 -15.18 5.76
N VAL A 464 -13.32 -15.52 6.88
CA VAL A 464 -13.87 -15.28 8.22
C VAL A 464 -13.10 -14.15 8.85
N ARG A 465 -13.80 -13.15 9.40
CA ARG A 465 -13.18 -12.09 10.21
C ARG A 465 -14.13 -11.49 11.25
N PRO A 466 -13.60 -10.88 12.33
CA PRO A 466 -14.38 -9.99 13.17
C PRO A 466 -15.08 -8.88 12.38
N ALA A 467 -16.27 -8.48 12.83
CA ALA A 467 -16.99 -7.34 12.30
C ALA A 467 -16.25 -6.05 12.65
N LYS A 468 -16.23 -5.11 11.70
CA LYS A 468 -15.68 -3.77 11.77
C LYS A 468 -16.80 -2.75 11.92
N ALA A 469 -16.48 -1.55 12.38
CA ALA A 469 -17.46 -0.47 12.51
C ALA A 469 -18.12 -0.10 11.17
N THR A 470 -17.44 -0.36 10.05
CA THR A 470 -17.92 -0.17 8.68
C THR A 470 -18.89 -1.23 8.17
N ASP A 471 -19.11 -2.34 8.89
CA ASP A 471 -19.95 -3.46 8.44
C ASP A 471 -21.45 -3.29 8.73
N ILE A 472 -21.86 -2.18 9.35
CA ILE A 472 -23.26 -1.94 9.75
C ILE A 472 -24.22 -2.20 8.59
N ARG A 473 -23.93 -1.63 7.41
CA ARG A 473 -24.79 -1.79 6.23
C ARG A 473 -24.78 -3.22 5.70
N ALA A 474 -23.62 -3.87 5.66
CA ALA A 474 -23.50 -5.24 5.18
C ALA A 474 -24.23 -6.24 6.09
N ILE A 475 -24.19 -6.02 7.41
CA ILE A 475 -24.96 -6.81 8.40
C ILE A 475 -26.47 -6.55 8.25
N GLN A 476 -26.88 -5.29 8.01
CA GLN A 476 -28.29 -4.98 7.70
C GLN A 476 -28.77 -5.73 6.45
N GLU A 477 -28.02 -5.66 5.36
CA GLU A 477 -28.37 -6.33 4.09
C GLU A 477 -28.42 -7.85 4.25
N PHE A 478 -27.52 -8.43 5.04
CA PHE A 478 -27.60 -9.83 5.41
C PHE A 478 -28.93 -10.17 6.09
N PHE A 479 -29.34 -9.43 7.11
CA PHE A 479 -30.60 -9.70 7.82
C PHE A 479 -31.85 -9.42 6.99
N TYR A 480 -31.84 -8.39 6.13
CA TYR A 480 -32.93 -8.16 5.18
C TYR A 480 -33.05 -9.25 4.11
N GLY A 481 -31.96 -9.98 3.85
CA GLY A 481 -31.95 -11.13 2.94
C GLY A 481 -32.45 -12.44 3.56
N LEU A 482 -32.71 -12.48 4.88
CA LEU A 482 -33.29 -13.65 5.54
C LEU A 482 -34.81 -13.68 5.37
N ASN A 483 -35.39 -14.87 5.32
CA ASN A 483 -36.85 -15.00 5.39
C ASN A 483 -37.39 -14.70 6.80
N ASP A 484 -38.69 -14.39 6.89
CA ASP A 484 -39.37 -14.01 8.14
C ASP A 484 -39.22 -15.06 9.25
N GLN A 485 -39.17 -16.35 8.89
CA GLN A 485 -39.03 -17.44 9.85
C GLN A 485 -37.65 -17.42 10.51
N ASP A 486 -36.60 -17.22 9.73
CA ASP A 486 -35.22 -17.12 10.22
C ASP A 486 -34.99 -15.85 11.04
N VAL A 487 -35.59 -14.73 10.63
CA VAL A 487 -35.58 -13.50 11.43
C VAL A 487 -36.26 -13.74 12.78
N ARG A 488 -37.42 -14.39 12.80
CA ARG A 488 -38.09 -14.74 14.05
C ARG A 488 -37.23 -15.68 14.89
N PHE A 489 -36.62 -16.71 14.30
CA PHE A 489 -35.74 -17.61 15.04
C PHE A 489 -34.52 -16.91 15.62
N ARG A 490 -33.96 -15.92 14.91
CA ARG A 490 -32.78 -15.18 15.32
C ARG A 490 -33.07 -14.15 16.41
N PHE A 491 -34.19 -13.44 16.33
CA PHE A 491 -34.51 -12.33 17.24
C PHE A 491 -35.61 -12.68 18.24
N LEU A 492 -36.13 -13.91 18.20
CA LEU A 492 -37.27 -14.41 18.96
C LEU A 492 -38.55 -13.57 18.80
N ARG A 493 -38.60 -12.73 17.76
CA ARG A 493 -39.72 -11.85 17.42
C ARG A 493 -39.72 -11.55 15.93
N THR A 494 -40.88 -11.23 15.38
CA THR A 494 -40.97 -10.77 14.00
C THR A 494 -40.38 -9.36 13.90
N MET A 495 -39.41 -9.17 13.01
CA MET A 495 -38.87 -7.86 12.69
C MET A 495 -38.93 -7.64 11.19
N LYS A 496 -39.37 -6.45 10.78
CA LYS A 496 -39.37 -6.02 9.36
C LYS A 496 -38.32 -4.95 9.06
N ALA A 497 -37.77 -4.34 10.10
CA ALA A 497 -36.76 -3.31 10.01
C ALA A 497 -35.61 -3.63 10.94
N PHE A 498 -34.40 -3.33 10.48
CA PHE A 498 -33.17 -3.40 11.26
C PHE A 498 -32.61 -1.98 11.37
N PRO A 499 -33.09 -1.15 12.32
CA PRO A 499 -32.62 0.22 12.47
C PRO A 499 -31.11 0.28 12.67
N ARG A 500 -30.50 1.36 12.19
CA ARG A 500 -29.05 1.53 12.20
C ARG A 500 -28.44 1.42 13.60
N GLU A 501 -29.07 2.03 14.60
CA GLU A 501 -28.62 1.99 16.00
C GLU A 501 -28.56 0.55 16.56
N ALA A 502 -29.55 -0.28 16.23
CA ALA A 502 -29.60 -1.67 16.68
C ALA A 502 -28.46 -2.51 16.08
N ILE A 503 -28.14 -2.30 14.79
CA ILE A 503 -27.05 -3.00 14.12
C ILE A 503 -25.68 -2.42 14.49
N ALA A 504 -25.59 -1.12 14.78
CA ALA A 504 -24.37 -0.51 15.29
C ALA A 504 -23.90 -1.20 16.58
N ALA A 505 -24.80 -1.63 17.47
CA ALA A 505 -24.44 -2.41 18.66
C ALA A 505 -23.87 -3.81 18.35
N MET A 506 -24.14 -4.37 17.16
CA MET A 506 -23.56 -5.64 16.70
C MET A 506 -22.19 -5.46 16.04
N ALA A 507 -21.99 -4.33 15.35
CA ALA A 507 -20.74 -3.97 14.69
C ALA A 507 -19.75 -3.22 15.60
N ALA A 508 -20.21 -2.73 16.76
CA ALA A 508 -19.41 -1.94 17.68
C ALA A 508 -18.20 -2.75 18.20
N PRO A 509 -16.98 -2.22 18.05
CA PRO A 509 -15.77 -2.87 18.52
C PRO A 509 -15.74 -3.00 20.05
N ASP A 510 -15.71 -4.24 20.53
CA ASP A 510 -15.47 -4.62 21.93
C ASP A 510 -14.46 -5.78 21.93
N TYR A 511 -14.75 -6.79 21.09
CA TYR A 511 -13.92 -7.97 20.85
C TYR A 511 -13.56 -8.77 22.10
N HIS A 512 -14.10 -8.45 23.28
CA HIS A 512 -13.93 -9.23 24.51
C HIS A 512 -15.28 -9.69 25.05
N ASN A 513 -16.13 -8.78 25.51
CA ASN A 513 -17.46 -9.09 26.03
C ASN A 513 -18.49 -9.28 24.93
N ARG A 514 -18.24 -8.73 23.74
CA ARG A 514 -19.10 -8.87 22.56
C ARG A 514 -18.23 -9.09 21.34
N MET A 515 -18.50 -10.16 20.60
CA MET A 515 -17.79 -10.48 19.37
C MET A 515 -18.78 -10.84 18.29
N THR A 516 -18.66 -10.23 17.13
CA THR A 516 -19.37 -10.63 15.92
C THR A 516 -18.34 -11.10 14.91
N LEU A 517 -18.44 -12.34 14.45
CA LEU A 517 -17.68 -12.92 13.35
C LEU A 517 -18.55 -12.93 12.10
N LEU A 518 -17.99 -12.46 11.00
CA LEU A 518 -18.60 -12.46 9.68
C LEU A 518 -17.95 -13.52 8.82
N VAL A 519 -18.77 -14.24 8.06
CA VAL A 519 -18.32 -15.07 6.93
C VAL A 519 -18.65 -14.31 5.66
N LEU A 520 -17.65 -14.12 4.82
CA LEU A 520 -17.65 -13.25 3.66
C LEU A 520 -17.35 -14.06 2.40
N LYS A 521 -18.08 -13.77 1.33
CA LYS A 521 -17.87 -14.34 -0.01
C LYS A 521 -17.78 -13.23 -1.05
N GLY A 522 -16.82 -13.32 -1.95
CA GLY A 522 -16.65 -12.38 -3.05
C GLY A 522 -15.21 -11.91 -3.21
N GLU A 523 -15.04 -10.82 -3.95
CA GLU A 523 -13.77 -10.15 -4.15
C GLU A 523 -13.35 -9.38 -2.88
N VAL A 524 -12.06 -9.42 -2.52
CA VAL A 524 -11.54 -8.69 -1.36
C VAL A 524 -11.86 -7.20 -1.47
N GLY A 525 -12.50 -6.65 -0.44
CA GLY A 525 -12.98 -5.26 -0.41
C GLY A 525 -14.43 -5.06 -0.86
N PHE A 526 -15.03 -6.06 -1.50
CA PHE A 526 -16.41 -6.05 -2.03
C PHE A 526 -17.19 -7.32 -1.63
N GLU A 527 -16.76 -7.98 -0.56
CA GLU A 527 -17.38 -9.23 -0.13
C GLU A 527 -18.79 -9.02 0.41
N ARG A 528 -19.67 -9.99 0.15
CA ARG A 528 -20.99 -10.08 0.77
C ARG A 528 -20.91 -10.91 2.05
N VAL A 529 -21.59 -10.46 3.11
CA VAL A 529 -21.81 -11.25 4.32
C VAL A 529 -22.79 -12.38 4.00
N VAL A 530 -22.34 -13.62 4.22
CA VAL A 530 -23.13 -14.85 3.98
C VAL A 530 -23.45 -15.62 5.26
N ALA A 531 -22.76 -15.32 6.36
CA ALA A 531 -23.15 -15.76 7.70
C ALA A 531 -22.65 -14.81 8.77
N VAL A 532 -23.40 -14.73 9.87
CA VAL A 532 -23.10 -13.89 11.04
C VAL A 532 -23.15 -14.78 12.27
N GLY A 533 -22.07 -14.80 13.04
CA GLY A 533 -21.96 -15.50 14.31
C GLY A 533 -21.58 -14.50 15.39
N ARG A 534 -22.21 -14.56 16.55
CA ARG A 534 -21.96 -13.61 17.62
C ARG A 534 -21.95 -14.30 18.98
N TYR A 535 -21.14 -13.77 19.89
CA TYR A 535 -21.38 -13.97 21.32
C TYR A 535 -21.50 -12.65 22.08
N MET A 536 -22.23 -12.68 23.21
CA MET A 536 -22.33 -11.58 24.18
C MET A 536 -22.21 -12.12 25.61
N ALA A 537 -21.37 -11.50 26.45
CA ALA A 537 -21.31 -11.81 27.87
C ALA A 537 -22.67 -11.56 28.55
N ILE A 538 -23.08 -12.50 29.40
CA ILE A 538 -24.28 -12.38 30.23
C ILE A 538 -23.88 -11.75 31.56
N ASP A 539 -24.59 -10.71 32.01
CA ASP A 539 -24.24 -9.94 33.21
C ASP A 539 -24.08 -10.85 34.45
N GLN A 540 -23.00 -10.66 35.22
CA GLN A 540 -22.60 -11.41 36.43
C GLN A 540 -22.16 -12.88 36.25
N GLY A 541 -22.00 -13.40 35.02
CA GLY A 541 -21.61 -14.79 34.77
C GLY A 541 -20.29 -14.99 34.02
N ASP A 542 -19.80 -16.24 34.02
CA ASP A 542 -18.67 -16.71 33.20
C ASP A 542 -19.15 -17.26 31.83
N MET A 543 -20.37 -16.92 31.41
CA MET A 543 -21.06 -17.50 30.25
C MET A 543 -21.37 -16.44 29.19
N VAL A 544 -21.48 -16.86 27.93
CA VAL A 544 -21.87 -15.97 26.82
C VAL A 544 -23.12 -16.46 26.11
N GLU A 545 -24.02 -15.56 25.77
CA GLU A 545 -25.09 -15.81 24.81
C GLU A 545 -24.51 -15.95 23.40
N VAL A 546 -24.88 -17.00 22.66
CA VAL A 546 -24.41 -17.23 21.28
C VAL A 546 -25.55 -17.22 20.27
N ASP A 547 -25.30 -16.54 19.16
CA ASP A 547 -26.19 -16.44 18.02
C ASP A 547 -25.49 -16.80 16.72
N VAL A 548 -26.14 -17.55 15.83
CA VAL A 548 -25.64 -17.84 14.48
C VAL A 548 -26.77 -17.73 13.46
N ALA A 549 -26.50 -17.06 12.33
CA ALA A 549 -27.38 -16.99 11.18
C ALA A 549 -26.58 -17.22 9.89
N VAL A 550 -27.20 -17.86 8.91
CA VAL A 550 -26.61 -18.17 7.59
C VAL A 550 -27.60 -17.76 6.51
N ALA A 551 -27.11 -17.13 5.45
CA ALA A 551 -27.93 -16.69 4.33
C ALA A 551 -28.62 -17.88 3.63
N ASP A 552 -29.82 -17.66 3.12
CA ASP A 552 -30.68 -18.71 2.54
C ASP A 552 -30.01 -19.45 1.36
N ASP A 553 -29.27 -18.70 0.53
CA ASP A 553 -28.51 -19.16 -0.62
C ASP A 553 -27.22 -19.92 -0.27
N HIS A 554 -26.79 -19.93 1.00
CA HIS A 554 -25.60 -20.63 1.49
C HIS A 554 -25.92 -21.67 2.58
N ARG A 555 -27.19 -22.06 2.68
CA ARG A 555 -27.62 -23.17 3.55
C ARG A 555 -27.03 -24.49 3.06
N ARG A 556 -26.87 -25.43 3.99
CA ARG A 556 -26.36 -26.81 3.73
C ARG A 556 -24.90 -26.91 3.26
N VAL A 557 -24.19 -25.80 3.11
CA VAL A 557 -22.74 -25.79 2.89
C VAL A 557 -21.98 -26.22 4.15
N GLY A 558 -22.58 -26.03 5.33
CA GLY A 558 -21.98 -26.35 6.63
C GLY A 558 -21.44 -25.13 7.39
N LEU A 559 -21.67 -23.92 6.85
CA LEU A 559 -21.25 -22.65 7.45
C LEU A 559 -21.74 -22.44 8.88
N GLY A 560 -22.99 -22.81 9.20
CA GLY A 560 -23.57 -22.61 10.54
C GLY A 560 -22.78 -23.35 11.62
N ARG A 561 -22.55 -24.66 11.44
CA ARG A 561 -21.75 -25.49 12.37
C ARG A 561 -20.32 -24.97 12.47
N ARG A 562 -19.72 -24.63 11.32
CA ARG A 562 -18.34 -24.10 11.28
C ARG A 562 -18.23 -22.78 12.03
N LEU A 563 -19.16 -21.85 11.82
CA LEU A 563 -19.18 -20.54 12.47
C LEU A 563 -19.44 -20.65 13.96
N MET A 564 -20.35 -21.52 14.39
CA MET A 564 -20.59 -21.80 15.81
C MET A 564 -19.30 -22.29 16.51
N LYS A 565 -18.52 -23.17 15.87
CA LYS A 565 -17.20 -23.60 16.38
C LYS A 565 -16.23 -22.43 16.52
N LEU A 566 -16.18 -21.54 15.54
CA LEU A 566 -15.29 -20.37 15.55
C LEU A 566 -15.69 -19.37 16.64
N VAL A 567 -17.00 -19.18 16.89
CA VAL A 567 -17.51 -18.33 17.97
C VAL A 567 -17.18 -18.93 19.33
N TYR A 568 -17.31 -20.25 19.50
CA TYR A 568 -16.93 -20.95 20.74
C TYR A 568 -15.43 -20.85 21.00
N GLU A 569 -14.59 -21.15 20.01
CA GLU A 569 -13.13 -20.98 20.10
C GLU A 569 -12.77 -19.56 20.55
N ALA A 570 -13.45 -18.55 20.00
CA ALA A 570 -13.20 -17.14 20.34
C ALA A 570 -13.64 -16.79 21.77
N ALA A 571 -14.75 -17.35 22.26
CA ALA A 571 -15.22 -17.14 23.63
C ALA A 571 -14.35 -17.89 24.65
N GLU A 572 -14.04 -19.16 24.41
CA GLU A 572 -13.16 -19.99 25.24
C GLU A 572 -11.78 -19.35 25.39
N SER A 573 -11.19 -18.84 24.29
CA SER A 573 -9.89 -18.16 24.32
C SER A 573 -9.86 -16.87 25.14
N ARG A 574 -11.01 -16.39 25.61
CA ARG A 574 -11.17 -15.17 26.42
C ARG A 574 -11.53 -15.45 27.86
N GLY A 575 -11.60 -16.73 28.25
CA GLY A 575 -11.81 -17.15 29.63
C GLY A 575 -13.27 -17.37 30.02
N PHE A 576 -14.21 -17.29 29.07
CA PHE A 576 -15.57 -17.74 29.33
C PHE A 576 -15.59 -19.27 29.52
N LYS A 577 -16.45 -19.78 30.41
CA LYS A 577 -16.55 -21.19 30.78
C LYS A 577 -17.52 -21.98 29.90
N GLY A 578 -18.41 -21.29 29.21
CA GLY A 578 -19.40 -21.92 28.34
C GLY A 578 -20.32 -20.91 27.68
N VAL A 579 -21.37 -21.43 27.06
CA VAL A 579 -22.36 -20.61 26.36
C VAL A 579 -23.77 -20.93 26.80
N MET A 580 -24.63 -19.93 26.63
CA MET A 580 -26.08 -20.04 26.66
C MET A 580 -26.62 -19.80 25.24
N ALA A 581 -27.51 -20.66 24.76
CA ALA A 581 -28.21 -20.47 23.50
C ALA A 581 -29.71 -20.42 23.74
N PHE A 582 -30.37 -19.39 23.22
CA PHE A 582 -31.82 -19.24 23.28
C PHE A 582 -32.43 -19.66 21.95
N VAL A 583 -33.11 -20.81 21.93
CA VAL A 583 -33.61 -21.42 20.70
C VAL A 583 -35.11 -21.66 20.80
N SER A 584 -35.88 -21.08 19.89
CA SER A 584 -37.33 -21.33 19.86
C SER A 584 -37.62 -22.83 19.71
N HIS A 585 -38.60 -23.35 20.46
CA HIS A 585 -38.94 -24.78 20.50
C HIS A 585 -39.32 -25.35 19.12
N ASP A 586 -39.78 -24.50 18.20
CA ASP A 586 -40.18 -24.85 16.84
C ASP A 586 -39.06 -24.67 15.79
N ASN A 587 -37.79 -24.57 16.24
CA ASN A 587 -36.60 -24.58 15.39
C ASN A 587 -35.82 -25.92 15.50
N PRO A 588 -36.32 -27.02 14.92
CA PRO A 588 -35.68 -28.35 15.04
C PRO A 588 -34.29 -28.39 14.40
N LYS A 589 -34.01 -27.52 13.43
CA LYS A 589 -32.71 -27.46 12.74
C LYS A 589 -31.61 -26.99 13.68
N THR A 590 -31.84 -25.89 14.40
CA THR A 590 -30.86 -25.37 15.38
C THR A 590 -30.71 -26.32 16.56
N LEU A 591 -31.81 -26.90 17.06
CA LEU A 591 -31.76 -27.92 18.12
C LEU A 591 -30.92 -29.14 17.70
N GLN A 592 -31.11 -29.63 16.47
CA GLN A 592 -30.32 -30.74 15.94
C GLN A 592 -28.84 -30.35 15.72
N MET A 593 -28.57 -29.12 15.30
CA MET A 593 -27.21 -28.61 15.14
C MET A 593 -26.48 -28.53 16.50
N ILE A 594 -27.15 -28.00 17.53
CA ILE A 594 -26.62 -27.90 18.89
C ILE A 594 -26.40 -29.30 19.47
N LYS A 595 -27.37 -30.21 19.31
CA LYS A 595 -27.20 -31.61 19.70
C LYS A 595 -25.93 -32.16 19.07
N ASN A 596 -25.75 -32.05 17.76
CA ASN A 596 -24.59 -32.63 17.08
C ASN A 596 -23.29 -31.80 17.21
N PHE A 597 -23.24 -30.85 18.14
CA PHE A 597 -22.11 -29.93 18.28
C PHE A 597 -20.94 -30.51 19.10
N GLY A 598 -21.18 -31.57 19.88
CA GLY A 598 -20.14 -32.33 20.60
C GLY A 598 -19.88 -31.88 22.04
N TYR A 599 -20.88 -31.28 22.67
CA TYR A 599 -20.85 -30.85 24.08
C TYR A 599 -22.07 -31.38 24.81
N LYS A 600 -21.96 -31.60 26.12
CA LYS A 600 -23.14 -31.86 26.95
C LYS A 600 -24.02 -30.61 26.94
N ALA A 601 -25.29 -30.79 26.59
CA ALA A 601 -26.24 -29.70 26.48
C ALA A 601 -27.36 -29.87 27.50
N ARG A 602 -27.45 -28.95 28.46
CA ARG A 602 -28.56 -28.88 29.43
C ARG A 602 -29.58 -27.88 28.92
N ALA A 603 -30.82 -28.31 28.73
CA ALA A 603 -31.86 -27.49 28.14
C ALA A 603 -33.01 -27.31 29.13
N ARG A 604 -33.39 -26.06 29.39
CA ARG A 604 -34.62 -25.71 30.11
C ARG A 604 -35.60 -25.07 29.12
N LEU A 605 -36.84 -25.55 29.11
CA LEU A 605 -37.89 -24.92 28.29
C LEU A 605 -38.59 -23.85 29.13
N ASP A 606 -38.50 -22.60 28.70
CA ASP A 606 -39.24 -21.49 29.29
C ASP A 606 -40.01 -20.72 28.22
N HIS A 607 -41.33 -20.58 28.41
CA HIS A 607 -42.21 -19.78 27.55
C HIS A 607 -42.07 -20.05 26.03
N GLY A 608 -41.78 -21.30 25.64
CA GLY A 608 -41.62 -21.71 24.23
C GLY A 608 -40.21 -21.48 23.65
N VAL A 609 -39.23 -21.15 24.48
CA VAL A 609 -37.82 -21.00 24.14
C VAL A 609 -37.00 -21.97 24.98
N PHE A 610 -36.15 -22.77 24.34
CA PHE A 610 -35.14 -23.55 25.03
C PHE A 610 -33.97 -22.64 25.40
N GLU A 611 -33.67 -22.55 26.69
CA GLU A 611 -32.43 -22.04 27.24
C GLU A 611 -31.46 -23.22 27.33
N ILE A 612 -30.42 -23.22 26.49
CA ILE A 612 -29.50 -24.33 26.35
C ILE A 612 -28.11 -23.92 26.84
N GLU A 613 -27.67 -24.54 27.92
CA GLU A 613 -26.35 -24.38 28.50
C GLU A 613 -25.38 -25.44 27.95
N MET A 614 -24.18 -25.00 27.55
CA MET A 614 -23.06 -25.86 27.17
C MET A 614 -21.76 -25.35 27.75
N MET A 615 -21.07 -26.17 28.55
CA MET A 615 -19.77 -25.85 29.15
C MET A 615 -18.62 -26.29 28.25
N PHE A 616 -17.56 -25.49 28.12
CA PHE A 616 -16.45 -25.77 27.20
C PHE A 616 -15.58 -26.97 27.61
N ASP A 617 -15.55 -27.30 28.91
CA ASP A 617 -14.85 -28.45 29.48
C ASP A 617 -15.65 -29.76 29.41
N GLU A 618 -16.93 -29.71 29.04
CA GLU A 618 -17.83 -30.87 28.96
C GLU A 618 -18.02 -31.41 27.52
N LYS A 619 -16.92 -31.67 26.82
CA LYS A 619 -16.95 -32.29 25.47
C LYS A 619 -17.44 -33.75 25.54
N THR A 620 -18.23 -34.18 24.56
CA THR A 620 -18.78 -35.55 24.47
C THR A 620 -18.86 -36.04 23.03
N ASP A 621 -18.56 -37.33 22.82
CA ASP A 621 -18.77 -38.02 21.54
C ASP A 621 -20.21 -38.52 21.37
N GLU A 622 -20.96 -38.60 22.49
CA GLU A 622 -22.38 -38.98 22.54
C GLU A 622 -23.22 -37.79 23.01
N PRO A 623 -23.64 -36.89 22.09
CA PRO A 623 -24.39 -35.72 22.50
C PRO A 623 -25.87 -36.02 22.77
N TYR A 624 -26.34 -35.59 23.94
CA TYR A 624 -27.74 -35.66 24.34
C TYR A 624 -28.22 -34.32 24.94
N PHE A 625 -29.53 -34.08 24.91
CA PHE A 625 -30.16 -33.00 25.66
C PHE A 625 -30.60 -33.53 27.01
N GLU A 626 -30.07 -32.96 28.08
CA GLU A 626 -30.65 -33.14 29.41
C GLU A 626 -31.74 -32.08 29.58
N ILE A 627 -33.01 -32.48 29.49
CA ILE A 627 -34.14 -31.55 29.70
C ILE A 627 -34.36 -31.39 31.21
N ILE A 628 -34.11 -30.19 31.71
CA ILE A 628 -34.31 -29.84 33.12
C ILE A 628 -35.71 -29.27 33.26
N TYR A 629 -36.60 -30.01 33.92
CA TYR A 629 -37.93 -29.53 34.28
C TYR A 629 -37.82 -28.68 35.56
N PRO A 630 -38.48 -27.50 35.63
CA PRO A 630 -38.54 -26.76 36.88
C PRO A 630 -39.24 -27.61 37.95
N GLU A 631 -38.71 -27.64 39.18
CA GLU A 631 -39.40 -28.28 40.30
C GLU A 631 -40.79 -27.63 40.48
N PRO A 632 -41.86 -28.43 40.67
CA PRO A 632 -43.18 -27.87 40.92
C PRO A 632 -43.13 -27.04 42.22
N ALA A 633 -43.63 -25.80 42.11
CA ALA A 633 -43.67 -24.82 43.19
C ALA A 633 -44.47 -25.29 44.42
#